data_AF-A0A3N5S9K3-F1
#
_entry.id   AF-A0A3N5S9K3-F1
#
_cell.length_a   1.000
_cell.length_b   1.000
_cell.length_c   1.000
_cell.angle_alpha   90.00
_cell.angle_beta   90.00
_cell.angle_gamma   90.00
#
_symmetry.space_group_name_H-M   'P 1'
#
loop_
_entity.id
_entity.type
_entity.pdbx_description
1 polymer ?
#
loop_
_entity_poly.entity_id
_entity_poly.type
_entity_poly.pdbx_seq_one_letter_code
_entity_poly.pdbx_strand_id
1 'polypeptide(L)'
;MICELIDSAIDFSRIGIIFNDKPIIVGGLAMEYYGLRKHGSDVDFIVSNIDYLKLEKKYRDCRKDMWGDWGIQTFGYEMFRSIYRFDYDYYGSGAKEFENYKVISIDMLFRMKVYALSAGDKHKNDVELLKDHFNKQQNIDYKKYLDENVDRYINAKEGTILNGNYY
;
A
#
# COMPACT_ATOMS: atom_id res chain seq x y z
N MET A 1 3.25 19.24 6.73
CA MET A 1 4.02 18.15 7.36
C MET A 1 4.01 16.83 6.58
N ILE A 2 2.88 16.13 6.36
CA ILE A 2 2.91 14.83 5.65
C ILE A 2 3.19 14.99 4.14
N CYS A 3 2.59 15.97 3.46
CA CYS A 3 2.89 16.23 2.05
C CYS A 3 4.35 16.67 1.85
N GLU A 4 4.86 17.56 2.71
CA GLU A 4 6.26 18.01 2.68
C GLU A 4 7.26 16.86 2.82
N LEU A 5 6.92 15.80 3.56
CA LEU A 5 7.75 14.60 3.68
C LEU A 5 7.84 13.85 2.34
N ILE A 6 6.71 13.62 1.68
CA ILE A 6 6.69 12.94 0.38
C ILE A 6 7.38 13.80 -0.68
N ASP A 7 7.09 15.10 -0.70
CA ASP A 7 7.63 16.02 -1.70
C ASP A 7 9.16 16.13 -1.58
N SER A 8 9.73 15.92 -0.39
CA SER A 8 11.18 15.83 -0.20
C SER A 8 11.81 14.52 -0.70
N ALA A 9 11.04 13.44 -0.80
CA ALA A 9 11.51 12.11 -1.22
C ALA A 9 11.42 11.91 -2.74
N ILE A 10 10.69 12.77 -3.45
CA ILE A 10 10.35 12.59 -4.87
C ILE A 10 10.83 13.78 -5.70
N ASP A 11 11.71 13.52 -6.65
CA ASP A 11 12.18 14.46 -7.65
C ASP A 11 12.08 13.82 -9.04
N PHE A 12 10.91 13.96 -9.67
CA PHE A 12 10.66 13.41 -11.01
C PHE A 12 11.46 14.12 -12.11
N SER A 13 12.07 15.28 -11.86
CA SER A 13 12.86 15.99 -12.87
C SER A 13 14.05 15.15 -13.37
N ARG A 14 14.60 14.30 -12.50
CA ARG A 14 15.72 13.39 -12.80
C ARG A 14 15.37 12.30 -13.79
N ILE A 15 14.09 11.93 -13.87
CA ILE A 15 13.58 10.91 -14.80
C ILE A 15 13.48 11.50 -16.22
N GLY A 16 13.29 12.82 -16.33
CA GLY A 16 13.25 13.53 -17.61
C GLY A 16 12.26 12.94 -18.61
N ILE A 17 11.10 12.49 -18.12
CA ILE A 17 9.91 12.20 -18.93
C ILE A 17 8.72 12.94 -18.29
N ILE A 18 7.69 13.19 -19.09
CA ILE A 18 6.40 13.66 -18.60
C ILE A 18 5.49 12.44 -18.49
N PHE A 19 4.98 12.19 -17.29
CA PHE A 19 4.02 11.13 -17.03
C PHE A 19 2.65 11.48 -17.65
N ASN A 20 2.03 10.51 -18.32
CA ASN A 20 0.65 10.57 -18.76
C ASN A 20 -0.29 10.47 -17.56
N ASP A 21 0.02 9.54 -16.65
CA ASP A 21 -0.75 9.26 -15.45
C ASP A 21 0.13 9.46 -14.23
N LYS A 22 -0.40 10.09 -13.18
CA LYS A 22 0.35 10.33 -11.94
C LYS A 22 0.85 8.99 -11.36
N PRO A 23 2.17 8.80 -11.15
CA PRO A 23 2.67 7.58 -10.52
C PRO A 23 2.03 7.36 -9.15
N ILE A 24 1.70 6.10 -8.83
CA ILE A 24 1.11 5.72 -7.55
C ILE A 24 2.23 5.27 -6.62
N ILE A 25 2.46 6.00 -5.54
CA ILE A 25 3.38 5.62 -4.47
C ILE A 25 2.83 4.39 -3.76
N VAL A 26 3.67 3.36 -3.65
CA VAL A 26 3.38 2.12 -2.94
C VAL A 26 4.52 1.79 -1.96
N GLY A 27 4.52 0.58 -1.41
CA GLY A 27 5.69 0.07 -0.70
C GLY A 27 6.04 0.85 0.57
N GLY A 28 7.32 1.20 0.73
CA GLY A 28 7.84 1.81 1.97
C GLY A 28 7.31 3.22 2.24
N LEU A 29 7.32 4.10 1.24
CA LEU A 29 6.91 5.49 1.39
C LEU A 29 5.40 5.63 1.67
N ALA A 30 4.59 4.75 1.09
CA ALA A 30 3.16 4.65 1.44
C ALA A 30 2.95 4.27 2.92
N MET A 31 3.76 3.37 3.49
CA MET A 31 3.68 3.03 4.91
C MET A 31 3.99 4.25 5.80
N GLU A 32 4.95 5.09 5.40
CA GLU A 32 5.30 6.30 6.14
C GLU A 32 4.22 7.38 6.04
N TYR A 33 3.62 7.55 4.86
CA TYR A 33 2.47 8.43 4.66
C TYR A 33 1.32 8.13 5.64
N TYR A 34 1.04 6.84 5.88
CA TYR A 34 0.03 6.40 6.84
C TYR A 34 0.52 6.38 8.30
N GLY A 35 1.73 6.89 8.57
CA GLY A 35 2.30 6.99 9.92
C GLY A 35 2.68 5.66 10.55
N LEU A 36 2.93 4.62 9.74
CA LEU A 36 3.15 3.25 10.24
C LEU A 36 4.62 2.98 10.57
N ARG A 37 5.55 3.37 9.69
CA ARG A 37 7.00 3.33 9.91
C ARG A 37 7.73 4.15 8.87
N LYS A 38 9.02 4.44 9.10
CA LYS A 38 9.87 5.10 8.10
C LYS A 38 10.08 4.22 6.86
N HIS A 39 10.18 4.86 5.69
CA HIS A 39 10.57 4.22 4.44
C HIS A 39 12.07 3.92 4.37
N GLY A 40 12.45 3.08 3.40
CA GLY A 40 13.84 2.74 3.13
C GLY A 40 14.51 3.75 2.20
N SER A 41 15.64 3.37 1.60
CA SER A 41 16.35 4.20 0.62
C SER A 41 15.61 4.37 -0.71
N ASP A 42 14.83 3.36 -1.10
CA ASP A 42 14.15 3.33 -2.39
C ASP A 42 12.68 3.72 -2.26
N VAL A 43 12.15 4.34 -3.32
CA VAL A 43 10.71 4.67 -3.44
C VAL A 43 10.08 3.82 -4.55
N ASP A 44 9.04 3.10 -4.16
CA ASP A 44 8.31 2.18 -5.03
C ASP A 44 7.10 2.89 -5.66
N PHE A 45 6.94 2.74 -6.98
CA PHE A 45 5.82 3.27 -7.74
C PHE A 45 5.15 2.20 -8.59
N ILE A 46 3.84 2.34 -8.76
CA ILE A 46 3.11 1.77 -9.89
C ILE A 46 2.88 2.88 -10.92
N VAL A 47 3.23 2.62 -12.17
CA VAL A 47 3.05 3.54 -13.31
C VAL A 47 2.12 2.91 -14.35
N SER A 48 1.42 3.73 -15.12
CA SER A 48 0.56 3.21 -16.19
C SER A 48 1.41 2.52 -17.26
N ASN A 49 0.80 1.62 -18.04
CA ASN A 49 1.52 0.92 -19.10
C ASN A 49 2.09 1.90 -20.15
N ILE A 50 1.40 3.01 -20.42
CA ILE A 50 1.88 4.05 -21.33
C ILE A 50 3.19 4.64 -20.82
N ASP A 51 3.25 4.98 -19.53
CA ASP A 51 4.44 5.56 -18.93
C ASP A 51 5.57 4.54 -18.74
N TYR A 52 5.25 3.29 -18.41
CA TYR A 52 6.22 2.19 -18.42
C TYR A 52 6.93 2.08 -19.77
N LEU A 53 6.20 2.11 -20.90
CA LEU A 53 6.79 1.98 -22.23
C LEU A 53 7.74 3.16 -22.56
N LYS A 54 7.43 4.38 -22.08
CA LYS A 54 8.35 5.52 -22.20
C LYS A 54 9.62 5.29 -21.38
N LEU A 55 9.48 4.85 -20.14
CA LEU A 55 10.60 4.56 -19.25
C LEU A 55 11.48 3.45 -19.83
N GLU A 56 10.87 2.36 -20.30
CA GLU A 56 11.54 1.22 -20.91
C GLU A 56 12.33 1.60 -22.17
N LYS A 57 11.79 2.51 -22.99
CA LYS A 57 12.51 3.04 -24.15
C LYS A 57 13.74 3.85 -23.76
N LYS A 58 13.65 4.64 -22.68
CA LYS A 58 14.71 5.56 -22.24
C LYS A 58 15.78 4.88 -21.38
N TYR A 59 15.37 3.97 -20.51
CA TYR A 59 16.18 3.31 -19.49
C TYR A 59 16.18 1.80 -19.69
N ARG A 60 16.40 1.35 -20.93
CA ARG A 60 16.30 -0.07 -21.31
C ARG A 60 17.19 -0.99 -20.46
N ASP A 61 18.40 -0.52 -20.13
CA ASP A 61 19.38 -1.28 -19.35
C ASP A 61 19.08 -1.30 -17.84
N CYS A 62 18.07 -0.55 -17.40
CA CYS A 62 17.60 -0.47 -16.02
C CYS A 62 16.35 -1.34 -15.79
N ARG A 63 16.01 -2.22 -16.73
CA ARG A 63 14.83 -3.07 -16.64
C ARG A 63 14.96 -4.09 -15.51
N LYS A 64 13.87 -4.26 -14.77
CA LYS A 64 13.71 -5.25 -13.72
C LYS A 64 12.53 -6.16 -14.05
N ASP A 65 12.70 -7.45 -13.84
CA ASP A 65 11.65 -8.47 -13.92
C ASP A 65 11.48 -9.12 -12.56
N MET A 66 10.26 -9.13 -12.05
CA MET A 66 9.88 -9.87 -10.86
C MET A 66 8.77 -10.85 -11.20
N TRP A 67 9.14 -11.97 -11.82
CA TRP A 67 8.22 -13.07 -12.18
C TRP A 67 7.08 -12.64 -13.13
N GLY A 68 7.40 -11.80 -14.12
CA GLY A 68 6.48 -11.27 -15.13
C GLY A 68 5.95 -9.88 -14.82
N ASP A 69 6.23 -9.36 -13.63
CA ASP A 69 6.02 -7.97 -13.25
C ASP A 69 7.22 -7.13 -13.68
N TRP A 70 7.04 -6.38 -14.77
CA TRP A 70 8.11 -5.59 -15.37
C TRP A 70 8.15 -4.18 -14.79
N GLY A 71 9.36 -3.72 -14.51
CA GLY A 71 9.62 -2.37 -14.02
C GLY A 71 10.96 -1.81 -14.48
N ILE A 72 11.23 -0.59 -14.06
CA ILE A 72 12.46 0.15 -14.29
C ILE A 72 13.00 0.58 -12.95
N GLN A 73 14.26 0.23 -12.65
CA GLN A 73 14.94 0.63 -11.42
C GLN A 73 16.05 1.64 -11.73
N THR A 74 15.85 2.90 -11.35
CA THR A 74 16.82 3.98 -11.59
C THR A 74 16.63 5.13 -10.61
N PHE A 75 17.70 5.87 -10.31
CA PHE A 75 17.70 7.06 -9.43
C PHE A 75 17.09 6.85 -8.03
N GLY A 76 17.14 5.63 -7.47
CA GLY A 76 16.50 5.29 -6.18
C GLY A 76 14.99 5.05 -6.28
N TYR A 77 14.47 4.90 -7.50
CA TYR A 77 13.06 4.58 -7.76
C TYR A 77 12.92 3.19 -8.37
N GLU A 78 11.90 2.47 -7.91
CA GLU A 78 11.41 1.25 -8.55
C GLU A 78 10.04 1.54 -9.17
N MET A 79 9.98 1.61 -10.51
CA MET A 79 8.77 1.98 -11.25
C MET A 79 8.23 0.78 -12.02
N PHE A 80 7.26 0.09 -11.42
CA PHE A 80 6.65 -1.11 -11.98
C PHE A 80 5.36 -0.78 -12.73
N ARG A 81 5.11 -1.48 -13.84
CA ARG A 81 3.78 -1.42 -14.50
C ARG A 81 2.73 -2.27 -13.78
N SER A 82 3.20 -3.26 -13.03
CA SER A 82 2.40 -4.19 -12.24
C SER A 82 3.22 -4.79 -11.11
N ILE A 83 2.57 -5.17 -10.01
CA ILE A 83 3.15 -5.97 -8.93
C ILE A 83 2.13 -7.01 -8.50
N TYR A 84 2.55 -8.27 -8.40
CA TYR A 84 1.68 -9.43 -8.22
C TYR A 84 0.61 -9.55 -9.32
N ARG A 85 0.95 -9.13 -10.55
CA ARG A 85 0.06 -9.10 -11.73
C ARG A 85 -1.12 -8.14 -11.63
N PHE A 86 -1.16 -7.30 -10.60
CA PHE A 86 -2.09 -6.18 -10.50
C PHE A 86 -1.44 -4.92 -11.05
N ASP A 87 -2.18 -4.18 -11.87
CA ASP A 87 -1.69 -3.04 -12.62
C ASP A 87 -2.07 -1.69 -11.98
N TYR A 88 -1.81 -0.63 -12.74
CA TYR A 88 -2.09 0.75 -12.35
C TYR A 88 -3.55 0.99 -11.99
N ASP A 89 -4.49 0.48 -12.78
CA ASP A 89 -5.93 0.72 -12.55
C ASP A 89 -6.39 0.04 -11.27
N TYR A 90 -5.90 -1.18 -11.01
CA TYR A 90 -6.19 -1.89 -9.78
C TYR A 90 -5.67 -1.13 -8.54
N TYR A 91 -4.38 -0.76 -8.53
CA TYR A 91 -3.80 -0.05 -7.40
C TYR A 91 -4.23 1.42 -7.30
N GLY A 92 -4.75 1.99 -8.38
CA GLY A 92 -5.33 3.33 -8.43
C GLY A 92 -6.69 3.42 -7.74
N SER A 93 -7.36 2.29 -7.49
CA SER A 93 -8.67 2.26 -6.84
C SER A 93 -8.60 2.79 -5.40
N GLY A 94 -9.28 3.92 -5.17
CA GLY A 94 -9.28 4.62 -3.88
C GLY A 94 -7.97 5.32 -3.53
N ALA A 95 -7.00 5.39 -4.45
CA ALA A 95 -5.76 6.10 -4.22
C ALA A 95 -6.02 7.60 -4.00
N LYS A 96 -5.24 8.21 -3.10
CA LYS A 96 -5.34 9.64 -2.80
C LYS A 96 -4.56 10.44 -3.83
N GLU A 97 -5.22 11.41 -4.44
CA GLU A 97 -4.66 12.27 -5.48
C GLU A 97 -3.88 13.45 -4.87
N PHE A 98 -2.68 13.69 -5.40
CA PHE A 98 -1.88 14.90 -5.16
C PHE A 98 -1.53 15.56 -6.49
N GLU A 99 -0.76 16.65 -6.50
CA GLU A 99 -0.45 17.39 -7.73
C GLU A 99 0.29 16.50 -8.75
N ASN A 100 1.37 15.84 -8.34
CA ASN A 100 2.27 15.11 -9.24
C ASN A 100 2.24 13.58 -9.09
N TYR A 101 1.57 13.06 -8.06
CA TYR A 101 1.54 11.64 -7.72
C TYR A 101 0.19 11.24 -7.09
N LYS A 102 0.02 9.95 -6.88
CA LYS A 102 -1.02 9.39 -6.01
C LYS A 102 -0.38 8.61 -4.89
N VAL A 103 -1.07 8.45 -3.76
CA VAL A 103 -0.70 7.47 -2.73
C VAL A 103 -1.74 6.37 -2.73
N ILE A 104 -1.31 5.11 -2.84
CA ILE A 104 -2.20 3.94 -2.78
C ILE A 104 -3.14 4.01 -1.57
N SER A 105 -4.38 3.54 -1.71
CA SER A 105 -5.29 3.44 -0.56
C SER A 105 -4.73 2.49 0.50
N ILE A 106 -5.06 2.73 1.77
CA ILE A 106 -4.55 1.89 2.86
C ILE A 106 -5.05 0.44 2.74
N ASP A 107 -6.27 0.24 2.24
CA ASP A 107 -6.84 -1.09 1.97
C ASP A 107 -6.07 -1.82 0.87
N MET A 108 -5.70 -1.13 -0.21
CA MET A 108 -4.90 -1.72 -1.28
C MET A 108 -3.46 -1.94 -0.86
N LEU A 109 -2.90 -1.06 -0.02
CA LEU A 109 -1.59 -1.26 0.60
C LEU A 109 -1.60 -2.53 1.45
N PHE A 110 -2.63 -2.74 2.27
CA PHE A 110 -2.78 -3.96 3.06
C PHE A 110 -2.86 -5.21 2.20
N ARG A 111 -3.69 -5.21 1.15
CA ARG A 111 -3.76 -6.33 0.20
C ARG A 111 -2.40 -6.62 -0.44
N MET A 112 -1.69 -5.58 -0.91
CA MET A 112 -0.35 -5.72 -1.47
C MET A 112 0.63 -6.38 -0.48
N LYS A 113 0.62 -5.96 0.79
CA LYS A 113 1.50 -6.54 1.82
C LYS A 113 1.15 -7.99 2.16
N VAL A 114 -0.13 -8.36 2.09
CA VAL A 114 -0.56 -9.76 2.24
C VAL A 114 0.01 -10.63 1.11
N TYR A 115 -0.05 -10.19 -0.15
CA TYR A 115 0.58 -10.92 -1.26
C TYR A 115 2.09 -11.05 -1.11
N ALA A 116 2.74 -10.11 -0.41
CA ALA A 116 4.17 -10.11 -0.17
C ALA A 116 4.63 -10.97 1.02
N LEU A 117 3.73 -11.63 1.75
CA LEU A 117 4.09 -12.39 2.96
C LEU A 117 5.13 -13.50 2.71
N SER A 118 5.10 -14.13 1.53
CA SER A 118 6.08 -15.16 1.16
C SER A 118 7.45 -14.61 0.75
N ALA A 119 7.58 -13.29 0.59
CA ALA A 119 8.81 -12.64 0.15
C ALA A 119 9.80 -12.30 1.28
N GLY A 120 9.39 -12.45 2.55
CA GLY A 120 10.30 -12.32 3.71
C GLY A 120 9.69 -11.64 4.95
N ASP A 121 10.40 -11.70 6.08
CA ASP A 121 9.91 -11.28 7.40
C ASP A 121 9.50 -9.81 7.51
N LYS A 122 10.14 -8.92 6.72
CA LYS A 122 9.76 -7.50 6.65
C LYS A 122 8.28 -7.33 6.30
N HIS A 123 7.75 -8.16 5.40
CA HIS A 123 6.37 -8.06 4.96
C HIS A 123 5.39 -8.53 6.04
N LYS A 124 5.79 -9.51 6.86
CA LYS A 124 5.01 -9.91 8.03
C LYS A 124 4.87 -8.76 9.02
N ASN A 125 5.96 -8.05 9.30
CA ASN A 125 5.93 -6.88 10.18
C ASN A 125 5.08 -5.74 9.59
N ASP A 126 5.16 -5.49 8.28
CA ASP A 126 4.31 -4.50 7.60
C ASP A 126 2.82 -4.84 7.74
N VAL A 127 2.45 -6.13 7.59
CA VAL A 127 1.08 -6.61 7.76
C VAL A 127 0.60 -6.42 9.19
N GLU A 128 1.42 -6.72 10.21
CA GLU A 128 1.05 -6.49 11.61
C GLU A 128 0.83 -5.01 11.92
N LEU A 129 1.67 -4.09 11.42
CA LEU A 129 1.45 -2.65 11.58
C LEU A 129 0.14 -2.17 10.94
N LEU A 130 -0.21 -2.70 9.77
CA LEU A 130 -1.47 -2.39 9.11
C LEU A 130 -2.66 -2.98 9.86
N LYS A 131 -2.55 -4.20 10.38
CA LYS A 131 -3.58 -4.79 11.26
C LYS A 131 -3.81 -3.91 12.48
N ASP A 132 -2.76 -3.43 13.13
CA ASP A 132 -2.86 -2.52 14.27
C ASP A 132 -3.50 -1.18 13.89
N HIS A 133 -3.22 -0.67 12.69
CA HIS A 133 -3.89 0.52 12.17
C HIS A 133 -5.42 0.31 12.09
N PHE A 134 -5.88 -0.80 11.52
CA PHE A 134 -7.31 -1.09 11.42
C PHE A 134 -7.95 -1.46 12.78
N ASN A 135 -7.21 -2.13 13.66
CA ASN A 135 -7.69 -2.47 15.01
C ASN A 135 -8.06 -1.23 15.82
N LYS A 136 -7.35 -0.10 15.61
CA LYS A 136 -7.66 1.19 16.26
C LYS A 136 -8.97 1.82 15.77
N GLN A 137 -9.52 1.37 14.64
CA GLN A 137 -10.76 1.86 14.07
C GLN A 137 -11.97 0.98 14.43
N GLN A 138 -11.75 -0.15 15.11
CA GLN A 138 -12.83 -1.03 15.55
C GLN A 138 -13.75 -0.30 16.53
N ASN A 139 -15.01 -0.69 16.55
CA ASN A 139 -15.96 -0.20 17.55
C ASN A 139 -15.52 -0.66 18.95
N ILE A 140 -15.05 0.30 19.75
CA ILE A 140 -14.47 0.05 21.08
C ILE A 140 -15.52 -0.48 22.06
N ASP A 141 -16.75 0.03 22.00
CA ASP A 141 -17.83 -0.40 22.88
C ASP A 141 -18.25 -1.84 22.57
N TYR A 142 -18.33 -2.19 21.28
CA TYR A 142 -18.57 -3.56 20.83
C TYR A 142 -17.48 -4.51 21.32
N LYS A 143 -16.21 -4.10 21.18
CA LYS A 143 -15.06 -4.89 21.62
C LYS A 143 -15.08 -5.10 23.13
N LYS A 144 -15.26 -4.04 23.90
CA LYS A 144 -15.34 -4.10 25.37
C LYS A 144 -16.47 -5.02 25.83
N TYR A 145 -17.65 -4.91 25.21
CA TYR A 145 -18.77 -5.77 25.53
C TYR A 145 -18.45 -7.25 25.27
N LEU A 146 -17.84 -7.58 24.13
CA LEU A 146 -17.44 -8.95 23.83
C LEU A 146 -16.40 -9.48 24.82
N ASP A 147 -15.39 -8.68 25.16
CA ASP A 147 -14.34 -9.07 26.11
C ASP A 147 -14.92 -9.37 27.50
N GLU A 148 -15.91 -8.59 27.96
CA GLU A 148 -16.63 -8.81 29.23
C GLU A 148 -17.60 -10.01 29.19
N ASN A 149 -17.96 -10.50 28.01
CA ASN A 149 -18.97 -11.55 27.82
C ASN A 149 -18.44 -12.78 27.05
N VAL A 150 -17.11 -12.97 27.00
CA VAL A 150 -16.46 -14.00 26.17
C VAL A 150 -16.94 -15.42 26.48
N ASP A 151 -17.12 -15.76 27.75
CA ASP A 151 -17.62 -17.09 28.15
C ASP A 151 -19.06 -17.31 27.67
N ARG A 152 -19.88 -16.25 27.68
CA ARG A 152 -21.26 -16.31 27.20
C ARG A 152 -21.32 -16.44 25.68
N TYR A 153 -20.38 -15.83 24.96
CA TYR A 153 -20.20 -16.01 23.51
C TYR A 153 -19.85 -17.44 23.15
N ILE A 154 -18.77 -17.97 23.72
CA ILE A 154 -18.21 -19.28 23.38
C ILE A 154 -19.24 -20.39 23.64
N ASN A 155 -20.04 -20.23 24.70
CA ASN A 155 -21.03 -21.22 25.10
C ASN A 155 -22.44 -20.97 24.52
N ALA A 156 -22.62 -19.93 23.70
CA ALA A 156 -23.90 -19.69 23.03
C ALA A 156 -24.13 -20.73 21.93
N LYS A 157 -25.23 -21.49 22.01
CA LYS A 157 -25.57 -22.55 21.04
C LYS A 157 -25.69 -22.06 19.59
N GLU A 158 -25.99 -20.78 19.38
CA GLU A 158 -26.18 -20.17 18.06
C GLU A 158 -25.09 -19.13 17.71
N GLY A 159 -24.05 -19.01 18.54
CA GLY A 159 -22.98 -18.02 18.35
C GLY A 159 -23.45 -16.56 18.49
N THR A 160 -24.62 -16.33 19.08
CA THR A 160 -25.22 -15.01 19.29
C THR A 160 -25.38 -14.73 20.78
N ILE A 161 -24.75 -13.67 21.28
CA ILE A 161 -24.97 -13.14 22.65
C ILE A 161 -26.04 -12.05 22.63
N LEU A 162 -26.40 -11.55 21.44
CA LEU A 162 -27.07 -10.29 21.26
C LEU A 162 -28.44 -10.52 20.66
N ASN A 163 -29.48 -10.19 21.42
CA ASN A 163 -30.84 -10.00 20.91
C ASN A 163 -30.96 -8.68 20.12
N GLY A 164 -29.99 -8.36 19.25
CA GLY A 164 -30.09 -7.27 18.27
C GLY A 164 -30.06 -5.81 18.78
N ASN A 165 -29.77 -5.52 20.05
CA ASN A 165 -29.75 -4.15 20.56
C ASN A 165 -28.32 -3.58 20.65
N TYR A 166 -27.95 -2.71 19.72
CA TYR A 166 -26.85 -1.75 19.89
C TYR A 166 -27.44 -0.33 19.87
N TYR A 167 -27.06 0.48 20.86
CA TYR A 167 -27.28 1.93 20.91
C TYR A 167 -26.04 2.64 20.35
#